data_AF-A0A959GBJ5-F1
#
_entry.id   AF-A0A959GBJ5-F1
#
_cell.length_a   1.000
_cell.length_b   1.000
_cell.length_c   1.000
_cell.angle_alpha   90.00
_cell.angle_beta   90.00
_cell.angle_gamma   90.00
#
_symmetry.space_group_name_H-M   'P 1'
#
loop_
_entity.id
_entity.type
_entity.pdbx_description
1 polymer ?
#
loop_
_entity_poly.entity_id
_entity_poly.type
_entity_poly.pdbx_seq_one_letter_code
_entity_poly.pdbx_strand_id
1 'polypeptide(L)'
;MKFNWGTGIAVFYSVFVLVLVFAVYRSTQYDHSLVSEHYYADDLAYQQHYNKLINAQQLDEDLKIWNKIQKSEVELHFPAEFAEVAGEVYFFCPSDKKSDFRLPVQVDAGHVQRVPTQGLRPGRWKVKVNWKA
;
A
#
# COMPACT_ATOMS: atom_id res chain seq x y z
N MET A 1 -35.63 -44.21 -4.33
CA MET A 1 -34.59 -45.05 -3.68
C MET A 1 -34.85 -45.06 -2.19
N LYS A 2 -34.83 -46.23 -1.53
CA LYS A 2 -34.96 -46.30 -0.06
C LYS A 2 -33.65 -45.85 0.55
N PHE A 3 -33.67 -44.77 1.33
CA PHE A 3 -32.50 -44.29 2.04
C PHE A 3 -32.09 -45.36 3.06
N ASN A 4 -30.90 -45.94 2.88
CA ASN A 4 -30.35 -46.92 3.78
C ASN A 4 -29.13 -46.35 4.49
N TRP A 5 -28.70 -47.02 5.54
CA TRP A 5 -27.61 -46.57 6.40
C TRP A 5 -26.30 -46.35 5.61
N GLY A 6 -26.00 -47.21 4.62
CA GLY A 6 -24.85 -47.02 3.73
C GLY A 6 -24.98 -45.81 2.81
N THR A 7 -26.19 -45.52 2.31
CA THR A 7 -26.46 -44.29 1.53
C THR A 7 -26.23 -43.04 2.38
N GLY A 8 -26.64 -43.05 3.65
CA GLY A 8 -26.40 -41.93 4.57
C GLY A 8 -24.92 -41.65 4.80
N ILE A 9 -24.12 -42.70 5.00
CA ILE A 9 -22.67 -42.58 5.15
C ILE A 9 -22.02 -42.05 3.86
N ALA A 10 -22.38 -42.60 2.70
CA ALA A 10 -21.84 -42.17 1.42
C ALA A 10 -22.14 -40.69 1.13
N VAL A 11 -23.37 -40.25 1.42
CA VAL A 11 -23.77 -38.84 1.26
C VAL A 11 -22.98 -37.94 2.21
N PHE A 12 -22.84 -38.32 3.49
CA PHE A 12 -22.10 -37.54 4.47
C PHE A 12 -20.65 -37.33 4.05
N TYR A 13 -19.94 -38.40 3.69
CA TYR A 13 -18.54 -38.29 3.25
C TYR A 13 -18.39 -37.52 1.94
N SER A 14 -19.32 -37.67 1.00
CA SER A 14 -19.31 -36.90 -0.24
C SER A 14 -19.44 -35.39 0.04
N VAL A 15 -20.40 -35.01 0.90
CA VAL A 15 -20.57 -33.60 1.31
C VAL A 15 -19.35 -33.10 2.07
N PHE A 16 -18.78 -33.91 2.96
CA PHE A 16 -17.58 -33.54 3.71
C PHE A 16 -16.40 -33.24 2.78
N VAL A 17 -16.12 -34.11 1.81
CA VAL A 17 -15.06 -33.89 0.82
C VAL A 17 -15.33 -32.63 0.00
N LEU A 18 -16.58 -32.40 -0.43
CA LEU A 18 -16.93 -31.19 -1.17
C LEU A 18 -16.69 -29.91 -0.36
N VAL A 19 -17.03 -29.91 0.93
CA VAL A 19 -16.77 -28.78 1.83
C VAL A 19 -15.27 -28.54 1.98
N LEU A 20 -14.46 -29.60 2.12
CA LEU A 20 -13.01 -29.47 2.20
C LEU A 20 -12.42 -28.89 0.91
N VAL A 21 -12.81 -29.41 -0.25
CA VAL A 21 -12.34 -28.90 -1.56
C VAL A 21 -12.75 -27.44 -1.73
N PHE A 22 -13.98 -27.08 -1.38
CA PHE A 22 -14.46 -25.70 -1.44
C PHE A 22 -13.66 -24.78 -0.51
N ALA A 23 -13.38 -25.21 0.73
CA ALA A 23 -12.57 -24.43 1.67
C ALA A 23 -11.14 -24.20 1.16
N VAL A 24 -10.49 -25.24 0.61
CA VAL A 24 -9.16 -25.13 0.00
C VAL A 24 -9.19 -24.16 -1.17
N TYR A 25 -10.14 -24.31 -2.09
CA TYR A 25 -10.29 -23.40 -3.24
C TYR A 25 -10.52 -21.94 -2.79
N ARG A 26 -11.37 -21.72 -1.79
CA ARG A 26 -11.60 -20.36 -1.25
C ARG A 26 -10.35 -19.80 -0.58
N SER A 27 -9.56 -20.64 0.09
CA SER A 27 -8.28 -20.23 0.70
C SER A 27 -7.25 -19.81 -0.35
N THR A 28 -7.18 -20.47 -1.51
CA THR A 28 -6.26 -20.06 -2.59
C THR A 28 -6.66 -18.73 -3.24
N GLN A 29 -7.92 -18.33 -3.11
CA GLN A 29 -8.41 -17.04 -3.61
C GLN A 29 -8.32 -15.93 -2.53
N TYR A 30 -7.91 -16.28 -1.31
CA TYR A 30 -7.79 -15.34 -0.20
C TYR A 30 -6.35 -14.82 -0.14
N ASP A 31 -6.12 -13.68 -0.80
CA ASP A 31 -4.82 -13.00 -0.79
C ASP A 31 -4.68 -12.19 0.51
N HIS A 32 -4.09 -12.82 1.53
CA HIS A 32 -3.52 -12.10 2.66
C HIS A 32 -2.01 -12.03 2.46
N SER A 33 -1.54 -10.96 1.84
CA SER A 33 -0.13 -10.54 1.94
C SER A 33 0.15 -10.09 3.39
N LEU A 34 0.18 -11.02 4.34
CA LEU A 34 0.33 -10.75 5.78
C LEU A 34 1.79 -10.70 6.24
N VAL A 35 2.74 -11.00 5.36
CA VAL A 35 4.17 -10.87 5.66
C VAL A 35 4.81 -10.25 4.44
N SER A 36 5.53 -9.15 4.64
CA SER A 36 6.51 -8.66 3.66
C SER A 36 7.37 -9.86 3.31
N GLU A 37 7.29 -10.36 2.08
CA GLU A 37 8.12 -11.47 1.56
C GLU A 37 9.63 -11.21 1.80
N HIS A 38 9.95 -9.96 2.12
CA HIS A 38 11.27 -9.40 2.30
C HIS A 38 11.60 -9.01 3.74
N TYR A 39 10.99 -9.61 4.78
CA TYR A 39 11.34 -9.32 6.18
C TYR A 39 12.87 -9.34 6.44
N TYR A 40 13.61 -10.28 5.84
CA TYR A 40 15.07 -10.31 5.92
C TYR A 40 15.77 -9.15 5.19
N ALA A 41 15.22 -8.68 4.07
CA ALA A 41 15.77 -7.55 3.35
C ALA A 41 15.45 -6.22 4.07
N ASP A 42 14.29 -6.15 4.72
CA ASP A 42 13.87 -5.02 5.55
C ASP A 42 14.82 -4.85 6.76
N ASP A 43 15.25 -5.96 7.39
CA ASP A 43 16.26 -5.93 8.47
C ASP A 43 17.62 -5.43 7.98
N LEU A 44 18.08 -5.86 6.79
CA LEU A 44 19.35 -5.39 6.22
C LEU A 44 19.31 -3.89 5.84
N ALA A 45 18.14 -3.41 5.43
CA ALA A 45 17.90 -2.02 5.04
C ALA A 45 17.55 -1.09 6.23
N TYR A 46 17.44 -1.63 7.45
CA TYR A 46 16.99 -0.87 8.62
C TYR A 46 17.85 0.36 8.89
N GLN A 47 19.18 0.23 8.81
CA GLN A 47 20.09 1.37 9.01
C GLN A 47 19.87 2.48 7.97
N GLN A 48 19.56 2.13 6.73
CA GLN A 48 19.26 3.10 5.68
C GLN A 48 17.93 3.81 5.97
N HIS A 49 16.92 3.08 6.46
CA HIS A 49 15.66 3.69 6.89
C HIS A 49 15.87 4.63 8.07
N TYR A 50 16.65 4.23 9.06
CA TYR A 50 16.99 5.05 10.22
C TYR A 50 17.71 6.34 9.79
N ASN A 51 18.71 6.25 8.92
CA ASN A 51 19.41 7.43 8.40
C ASN A 51 18.46 8.39 7.68
N LYS A 52 17.47 7.89 6.91
CA LYS A 52 16.45 8.73 6.28
C LYS A 52 15.60 9.48 7.31
N LEU A 53 15.23 8.82 8.41
CA LEU A 53 14.47 9.46 9.49
C LEU A 53 15.28 10.56 10.18
N ILE A 54 16.56 10.30 10.47
CA ILE A 54 17.45 11.30 11.07
C ILE A 54 17.64 12.48 10.14
N ASN A 55 17.91 12.24 8.86
CA ASN A 55 18.05 13.32 7.87
C ASN A 55 16.77 14.16 7.77
N ALA A 56 15.60 13.51 7.78
CA ALA A 56 14.32 14.22 7.76
C ALA A 56 14.10 15.07 9.02
N GLN A 57 14.55 14.61 10.20
CA GLN A 57 14.44 15.37 11.45
C GLN A 57 15.43 16.54 11.56
N GLN A 58 16.50 16.52 10.74
CA GLN A 58 17.53 17.56 10.70
C GLN A 58 17.22 18.67 9.68
N LEU A 59 16.10 18.58 8.98
CA LEU A 59 15.64 19.62 8.05
C LEU A 59 15.25 20.88 8.82
N ASP A 60 15.66 22.04 8.31
CA ASP A 60 15.23 23.33 8.87
C ASP A 60 13.72 23.55 8.59
N GLU A 61 13.23 23.06 7.46
CA GLU A 61 11.80 23.00 7.15
C GLU A 61 11.37 21.58 6.75
N ASP A 62 10.35 21.04 7.43
CA ASP A 62 9.80 19.72 7.10
C ASP A 62 9.03 19.72 5.77
N LEU A 63 9.04 18.57 5.08
CA LEU A 63 8.14 18.28 3.96
C LEU A 63 6.68 18.33 4.43
N LYS A 64 5.88 19.23 3.84
CA LYS A 64 4.45 19.38 4.19
C LYS A 64 3.56 18.73 3.14
N ILE A 65 2.62 17.91 3.58
CA ILE A 65 1.63 17.25 2.72
C ILE A 65 0.24 17.80 3.02
N TRP A 66 -0.37 18.47 2.05
CA TRP A 66 -1.69 19.08 2.21
C TRP A 66 -2.70 18.44 1.27
N ASN A 67 -3.80 17.95 1.84
CA ASN A 67 -4.94 17.49 1.06
C ASN A 67 -5.90 18.65 0.80
N LYS A 68 -5.93 19.16 -0.44
CA LYS A 68 -6.83 20.23 -0.88
C LYS A 68 -8.11 19.62 -1.45
N ILE A 69 -9.02 19.22 -0.56
CA ILE A 69 -10.28 18.56 -0.91
C ILE A 69 -11.09 19.37 -1.93
N GLN A 70 -11.19 20.70 -1.78
CA GLN A 70 -11.98 21.53 -2.70
C GLN A 70 -11.46 21.53 -4.14
N LYS A 71 -10.14 21.33 -4.31
CA LYS A 71 -9.48 21.31 -5.62
C LYS A 71 -9.24 19.90 -6.14
N SER A 72 -9.61 18.87 -5.37
CA SER A 72 -9.32 17.47 -5.69
C SER A 72 -7.84 17.27 -6.01
N GLU A 73 -6.95 17.79 -5.16
CA GLU A 73 -5.51 17.67 -5.30
C GLU A 73 -4.82 17.45 -3.94
N VAL A 74 -3.69 16.75 -3.95
CA VAL A 74 -2.74 16.69 -2.84
C VAL A 74 -1.52 17.52 -3.24
N GLU A 75 -1.13 18.46 -2.39
CA GLU A 75 0.08 19.26 -2.56
C GLU A 75 1.18 18.74 -1.64
N LEU A 76 2.37 18.57 -2.21
CA LEU A 76 3.61 18.21 -1.51
C LEU A 76 4.53 19.42 -1.59
N HIS A 77 4.77 20.06 -0.45
CA HIS A 77 5.60 21.27 -0.34
C HIS A 77 6.97 20.86 0.17
N PHE A 78 7.96 20.87 -0.72
CA PHE A 78 9.33 20.52 -0.40
C PHE A 78 10.07 21.73 0.19
N PRO A 79 11.11 21.50 1.01
CA PRO A 79 11.87 22.58 1.62
C PRO A 79 12.57 23.41 0.53
N ALA A 80 12.41 24.73 0.57
CA ALA A 80 12.93 25.63 -0.47
C ALA A 80 14.46 25.81 -0.43
N GLU A 81 15.12 25.25 0.59
CA GLU A 81 16.58 25.28 0.73
C GLU A 81 17.31 24.40 -0.32
N PHE A 82 16.61 23.43 -0.91
CA PHE A 82 17.20 22.53 -1.90
C PHE A 82 16.83 22.91 -3.33
N ALA A 83 17.85 23.23 -4.13
CA ALA A 83 17.67 23.62 -5.53
C ALA A 83 17.19 22.46 -6.43
N GLU A 84 17.63 21.23 -6.13
CA GLU A 84 17.21 20.03 -6.84
C GLU A 84 16.65 19.03 -5.84
N VAL A 85 15.49 18.46 -6.17
CA VAL A 85 14.84 17.43 -5.37
C VAL A 85 14.45 16.29 -6.29
N ALA A 86 14.93 15.10 -5.99
CA ALA A 86 14.65 13.90 -6.77
C ALA A 86 14.19 12.76 -5.85
N GLY A 87 13.30 11.90 -6.34
CA GLY A 87 12.77 10.83 -5.51
C GLY A 87 11.50 10.21 -6.07
N GLU A 88 10.77 9.54 -5.19
CA GLU A 88 9.51 8.89 -5.49
C GLU A 88 8.48 9.18 -4.41
N VAL A 89 7.26 9.46 -4.86
CA VAL A 89 6.05 9.59 -4.05
C VAL A 89 5.23 8.32 -4.26
N TYR A 90 4.95 7.59 -3.18
CA TYR A 90 4.17 6.37 -3.18
C TYR A 90 2.81 6.60 -2.50
N PHE A 91 1.74 6.43 -3.26
CA PHE A 91 0.37 6.43 -2.76
C PHE A 91 -0.07 5.00 -2.50
N PHE A 92 -0.23 4.68 -1.21
CA PHE A 92 -0.63 3.37 -0.72
C PHE A 92 -2.11 3.37 -0.30
N CYS A 93 -2.89 2.46 -0.87
CA CYS A 93 -4.29 2.22 -0.56
C CYS A 93 -4.42 0.96 0.33
N PRO A 94 -4.64 1.09 1.65
CA PRO A 94 -4.71 -0.06 2.55
C PRO A 94 -5.84 -1.04 2.22
N SER A 95 -6.89 -0.59 1.54
CA SER A 95 -8.05 -1.41 1.17
C SER A 95 -7.89 -2.15 -0.15
N ASP A 96 -7.00 -1.69 -1.05
CA ASP A 96 -6.76 -2.36 -2.32
C ASP A 96 -5.36 -2.03 -2.85
N LYS A 97 -4.45 -3.00 -2.71
CA LYS A 97 -3.07 -2.95 -3.21
C LYS A 97 -2.99 -2.69 -4.71
N LYS A 98 -4.00 -3.08 -5.51
CA LYS A 98 -4.00 -2.84 -6.97
C LYS A 98 -4.22 -1.37 -7.33
N SER A 99 -4.73 -0.58 -6.39
CA SER A 99 -4.94 0.85 -6.56
C SER A 99 -3.71 1.68 -6.19
N ASP A 100 -2.65 1.05 -5.68
CA ASP A 100 -1.39 1.71 -5.36
C ASP A 100 -0.68 2.24 -6.60
N PHE A 101 -0.06 3.41 -6.49
CA PHE A 101 0.75 3.96 -7.58
C PHE A 101 1.92 4.78 -7.04
N ARG A 102 2.92 4.96 -7.90
CA ARG A 102 4.17 5.70 -7.63
C ARG A 102 4.36 6.78 -8.67
N LEU A 103 4.84 7.93 -8.24
CA LEU A 103 5.14 9.07 -9.09
C LEU A 103 6.55 9.57 -8.79
N PRO A 104 7.35 9.98 -9.79
CA PRO A 104 8.62 10.64 -9.52
C PRO A 104 8.37 11.98 -8.81
N VAL A 105 9.29 12.39 -7.95
CA VAL A 105 9.28 13.75 -7.39
C VAL A 105 9.59 14.74 -8.50
N GLN A 106 8.67 15.67 -8.73
CA GLN A 106 8.78 16.72 -9.73
C GLN A 106 8.19 17.99 -9.13
N VAL A 107 9.07 18.89 -8.71
CA VAL A 107 8.68 20.16 -8.08
C VAL A 107 8.54 21.27 -9.12
N ASP A 108 7.55 22.13 -8.92
CA ASP A 108 7.39 23.36 -9.70
C ASP A 108 8.33 24.48 -9.19
N ALA A 109 8.25 25.66 -9.82
CA ALA A 109 9.06 26.82 -9.42
C ALA A 109 8.83 27.28 -7.97
N GLY A 110 7.73 26.85 -7.34
CA GLY A 110 7.41 27.12 -5.93
C GLY A 110 7.87 26.01 -4.98
N HIS A 111 8.66 25.04 -5.44
CA HIS A 111 9.03 23.83 -4.69
C HIS A 111 7.81 22.97 -4.28
N VAL A 112 6.73 23.05 -5.06
CA VAL A 112 5.49 22.29 -4.82
C VAL A 112 5.26 21.26 -5.91
N GLN A 113 4.88 20.05 -5.51
CA GLN A 113 4.33 19.05 -6.44
C GLN A 113 2.85 18.86 -6.17
N ARG A 114 2.04 18.97 -7.22
CA ARG A 114 0.58 18.80 -7.16
C ARG A 114 0.18 17.47 -7.77
N VAL A 115 -0.56 16.66 -7.02
CA VAL A 115 -1.06 15.36 -7.47
C VAL A 115 -2.59 15.39 -7.51
N PRO A 116 -3.22 15.32 -8.70
CA PRO A 116 -4.67 15.26 -8.83
C PRO A 116 -5.24 14.00 -8.16
N THR A 117 -6.35 14.15 -7.42
CA THR A 117 -7.00 13.04 -6.70
C THR A 117 -8.33 12.59 -7.31
N GLN A 118 -8.74 13.18 -8.44
CA GLN A 118 -10.03 12.91 -9.10
C GLN A 118 -10.23 11.43 -9.51
N GLY A 119 -9.15 10.70 -9.76
CA GLY A 119 -9.18 9.27 -10.09
C GLY A 119 -9.01 8.33 -8.89
N LEU A 120 -8.81 8.87 -7.68
CA LEU A 120 -8.58 8.06 -6.49
C LEU A 120 -9.91 7.51 -5.97
N ARG A 121 -9.87 6.24 -5.58
CA ARG A 121 -11.01 5.64 -4.88
C ARG A 121 -11.27 6.34 -3.55
N PRO A 122 -12.53 6.49 -3.15
CA PRO A 122 -12.87 7.02 -1.84
C PRO A 122 -12.33 6.08 -0.77
N GLY A 123 -11.64 6.64 0.23
CA GLY A 123 -11.06 5.85 1.31
C GLY A 123 -9.82 6.48 1.93
N ARG A 124 -9.17 5.69 2.79
CA ARG A 124 -7.91 6.08 3.43
C ARG A 124 -6.76 5.82 2.48
N TRP A 125 -5.88 6.79 2.32
CA TRP A 125 -4.63 6.67 1.58
C TRP A 125 -3.47 7.03 2.51
N LYS A 126 -2.34 6.33 2.37
CA LYS A 126 -1.08 6.70 3.01
C LYS A 126 -0.13 7.19 1.92
N VAL A 127 0.35 8.42 2.05
CA VAL A 127 1.38 8.98 1.16
C VAL A 127 2.73 8.76 1.83
N LYS A 128 3.65 8.09 1.13
CA LYS A 128 5.04 7.92 1.56
C LYS A 128 5.93 8.62 0.55
N VAL A 129 6.82 9.49 1.01
CA VAL A 129 7.74 10.23 0.14
C VAL A 129 9.15 9.80 0.47
N ASN A 130 9.89 9.34 -0.53
CA ASN A 130 11.29 9.00 -0.39
C ASN A 130 12.06 9.86 -1.39
N TRP A 131 12.78 10.84 -0.88
CA TRP A 131 13.43 11.86 -1.68
C TRP A 131 14.86 12.10 -1.22
N LYS A 132 15.64 12.70 -2.11
CA LYS A 132 17.00 13.17 -1.90
C LYS A 132 17.12 14.55 -2.54
N ALA A 133 17.96 15.37 -1.93
CA ALA A 133 18.46 16.61 -2.49
C ALA A 133 19.98 16.51 -2.64
#